data_AF-A0A538PCH1-F1
#
_entry.id   AF-A0A538PCH1-F1
#
_cell.length_a   1.000
_cell.length_b   1.000
_cell.length_c   1.000
_cell.angle_alpha   90.00
_cell.angle_beta   90.00
_cell.angle_gamma   90.00
#
_symmetry.space_group_name_H-M   'P 1'
#
loop_
_entity.id
_entity.type
_entity.pdbx_description
1 polymer ?
#
loop_
_entity_poly.entity_id
_entity_poly.type
_entity_poly.pdbx_seq_one_letter_code
_entity_poly.pdbx_strand_id
1 'polypeptide(L)'
;MDVPSRKTNQHRVIRIGNINSRPGTKTSGYLNVADKAASSIALPVTIVQGQSSGPTLVVIAGEHGCEYCGIMAAVRLIVSITPEKIKGTLIVVPLANPPAFEERTLFVNPIDAVNLYASYPGSLAGTVSHMMAHEIFSQIAKKADFLVHLHGGDYNEALVPFNYYAVPHMPQQGRAPSTEKLPWNRFPPPCANRVVKAKSKRNSYRFTMTG
;
A
#
# COMPACT_ATOMS: atom_id res chain seq x y z
N MET A 1 -2.06 20.64 19.26
CA MET A 1 -2.22 20.73 17.79
C MET A 1 -3.28 19.70 17.43
N ASP A 2 -4.49 20.16 17.11
CA ASP A 2 -5.58 19.27 16.75
C ASP A 2 -5.26 18.53 15.46
N VAL A 3 -5.24 17.19 15.54
CA VAL A 3 -5.29 16.34 14.35
C VAL A 3 -6.63 16.65 13.68
N PRO A 4 -6.66 17.12 12.42
CA PRO A 4 -7.91 17.48 11.77
C PRO A 4 -8.86 16.28 11.84
N SER A 5 -10.10 16.49 12.29
CA SER A 5 -11.12 15.44 12.40
C SER A 5 -11.30 14.79 11.03
N ARG A 6 -10.66 13.63 10.82
CA ARG A 6 -10.72 12.89 9.56
C ARG A 6 -12.18 12.53 9.31
N LYS A 7 -12.68 12.89 8.13
CA LYS A 7 -14.04 12.59 7.68
C LYS A 7 -14.31 11.12 7.94
N THR A 8 -15.17 10.79 8.90
CA THR A 8 -15.66 9.43 9.09
C THR A 8 -16.30 9.03 7.77
N ASN A 9 -15.65 8.08 7.08
CA ASN A 9 -16.13 7.63 5.79
C ASN A 9 -17.50 7.00 6.04
N GLN A 10 -18.57 7.71 5.63
CA GLN A 10 -19.93 7.22 5.83
C GLN A 10 -20.01 5.79 5.27
N HIS A 11 -20.85 4.99 5.89
CA HIS A 11 -21.04 3.57 5.60
C HIS A 11 -21.74 3.40 4.24
N ARG A 12 -20.97 3.38 3.14
CA ARG A 12 -21.47 3.36 1.75
C ARG A 12 -20.81 2.24 0.93
N VAL A 13 -21.39 2.00 -0.23
CA VAL A 13 -20.89 1.06 -1.23
C VAL A 13 -19.48 1.48 -1.66
N ILE A 14 -18.51 0.57 -1.54
CA ILE A 14 -17.15 0.78 -2.06
C ILE A 14 -17.07 0.24 -3.48
N ARG A 15 -16.54 1.06 -4.39
CA ARG A 15 -16.37 0.74 -5.80
C ARG A 15 -14.90 0.79 -6.21
N ILE A 16 -14.40 -0.29 -6.80
CA ILE A 16 -13.05 -0.41 -7.37
C ILE A 16 -13.21 -1.11 -8.73
N GLY A 17 -13.03 -0.36 -9.82
CA GLY A 17 -13.40 -0.85 -11.16
C GLY A 17 -14.86 -1.33 -11.17
N ASN A 18 -15.08 -2.59 -11.55
CA ASN A 18 -16.41 -3.21 -11.58
C ASN A 18 -16.79 -3.92 -10.26
N ILE A 19 -15.91 -3.90 -9.27
CA ILE A 19 -16.13 -4.55 -7.97
C ILE A 19 -16.93 -3.60 -7.09
N ASN A 20 -18.11 -4.05 -6.67
CA ASN A 20 -19.00 -3.31 -5.79
C ASN A 20 -19.17 -4.08 -4.50
N SER A 21 -18.71 -3.52 -3.38
CA SER A 21 -18.91 -4.10 -2.05
C SER A 21 -19.92 -3.29 -1.26
N ARG A 22 -20.72 -3.99 -0.46
CA ARG A 22 -21.70 -3.39 0.46
C ARG A 22 -21.27 -3.67 1.90
N PRO A 23 -21.75 -2.87 2.86
CA PRO A 23 -21.48 -3.19 4.26
C PRO A 23 -21.94 -4.59 4.68
N GLY A 24 -21.17 -5.23 5.55
CA GLY A 24 -21.40 -6.62 5.98
C GLY A 24 -21.01 -7.67 4.94
N THR A 25 -20.35 -7.29 3.84
CA THR A 25 -19.96 -8.24 2.77
C THR A 25 -18.46 -8.35 2.59
N LYS A 26 -18.06 -9.48 2.02
CA LYS A 26 -16.74 -9.73 1.46
C LYS A 26 -16.90 -9.99 -0.03
N THR A 27 -16.27 -9.16 -0.85
CA THR A 27 -16.39 -9.20 -2.31
C THR A 27 -15.00 -9.27 -2.92
N SER A 28 -14.79 -10.23 -3.81
CA SER A 28 -13.55 -10.35 -4.58
C SER A 28 -13.83 -10.17 -6.06
N GLY A 29 -12.87 -9.63 -6.79
CA GLY A 29 -12.94 -9.50 -8.24
C GLY A 29 -11.61 -9.01 -8.79
N TYR A 30 -11.64 -8.54 -10.03
CA TYR A 30 -10.46 -8.06 -10.71
C TYR A 30 -10.59 -6.59 -11.11
N LEU A 31 -9.54 -5.81 -10.86
CA LEU A 31 -9.39 -4.45 -11.37
C LEU A 31 -8.52 -4.50 -12.62
N ASN A 32 -9.06 -4.09 -13.77
CA ASN A 32 -8.24 -3.90 -14.96
C ASN A 32 -7.35 -2.67 -14.78
N VAL A 33 -6.05 -2.82 -15.00
CA VAL A 33 -5.05 -1.79 -14.70
C VAL A 33 -4.18 -1.37 -15.89
N ALA A 34 -4.21 -2.15 -16.96
CA ALA A 34 -3.59 -1.78 -18.22
C ALA A 34 -4.19 -2.58 -19.37
N ASP A 35 -4.58 -1.90 -20.45
CA ASP A 35 -4.94 -2.50 -21.73
C ASP A 35 -3.91 -2.08 -22.77
N LYS A 36 -3.07 -3.01 -23.23
CA LYS A 36 -2.31 -2.84 -24.47
C LYS A 36 -2.60 -3.98 -25.42
N ALA A 37 -2.47 -3.70 -26.71
CA ALA A 37 -2.93 -4.46 -27.89
C ALA A 37 -2.65 -5.98 -27.97
N ALA A 38 -2.11 -6.63 -26.94
CA ALA A 38 -1.92 -8.07 -26.84
C ALA A 38 -2.31 -8.71 -25.48
N SER A 39 -2.51 -7.93 -24.40
CA SER A 39 -2.97 -8.46 -23.10
C SER A 39 -3.54 -7.36 -22.19
N SER A 40 -4.66 -7.66 -21.54
CA SER A 40 -5.18 -6.86 -20.42
C SER A 40 -4.58 -7.38 -19.12
N ILE A 41 -4.06 -6.50 -18.28
CA ILE A 41 -3.54 -6.85 -16.96
C ILE A 41 -4.61 -6.54 -15.93
N ALA A 42 -5.06 -7.55 -15.20
CA ALA A 42 -6.06 -7.40 -14.16
C ALA A 42 -5.52 -7.85 -12.80
N LEU A 43 -5.73 -7.02 -11.77
CA LEU A 43 -5.27 -7.28 -10.41
C LEU A 43 -6.39 -7.91 -9.58
N PRO A 44 -6.13 -9.00 -8.83
CA PRO A 44 -7.08 -9.49 -7.86
C PRO A 44 -7.25 -8.45 -6.74
N VAL A 45 -8.49 -8.11 -6.41
CA VAL A 45 -8.82 -7.21 -5.30
C VAL A 45 -9.92 -7.86 -4.46
N THR A 46 -9.73 -7.85 -3.15
CA THR A 46 -10.76 -8.24 -2.19
C THR A 46 -11.12 -7.05 -1.30
N ILE A 47 -12.41 -6.77 -1.20
CA ILE A 47 -12.98 -5.74 -0.33
C ILE A 47 -13.77 -6.45 0.76
N VAL A 48 -13.49 -6.13 2.02
CA VAL A 48 -14.20 -6.64 3.20
C VAL A 48 -14.73 -5.45 3.95
N GLN A 49 -16.05 -5.32 4.05
CA GLN A 49 -16.69 -4.23 4.77
C GLN A 49 -17.40 -4.76 6.01
N GLY A 50 -17.06 -4.24 7.18
CA GLY A 50 -17.76 -4.54 8.42
C GLY A 50 -19.19 -3.98 8.44
N GLN A 51 -20.03 -4.53 9.32
CA GLN A 51 -21.39 -4.04 9.52
C GLN A 51 -21.44 -2.63 10.13
N SER A 52 -20.38 -2.18 10.81
CA SER A 52 -20.28 -0.84 11.38
C SER A 52 -19.28 0.01 10.60
N SER A 53 -19.50 1.33 10.60
CA SER A 53 -18.54 2.30 10.05
C SER A 53 -17.22 2.28 10.81
N GLY A 54 -16.17 2.76 10.14
CA GLY A 54 -14.81 2.76 10.64
C GLY A 54 -13.83 3.15 9.53
N PRO A 55 -12.53 3.19 9.84
CA PRO A 55 -11.51 3.58 8.87
C PRO A 55 -11.37 2.55 7.74
N THR A 56 -10.78 2.98 6.63
CA THR A 56 -10.37 2.11 5.52
C THR A 56 -8.88 1.79 5.65
N LEU A 57 -8.56 0.50 5.79
CA LEU A 57 -7.20 -0.02 5.64
C LEU A 57 -7.04 -0.61 4.23
N VAL A 58 -6.00 -0.19 3.53
CA VAL A 58 -5.57 -0.79 2.27
C VAL A 58 -4.28 -1.58 2.52
N VAL A 59 -4.24 -2.82 2.03
CA VAL A 59 -3.07 -3.69 2.05
C VAL A 59 -2.70 -4.05 0.60
N ILE A 60 -1.48 -3.75 0.19
CA ILE A 60 -0.95 -4.05 -1.15
C ILE A 60 0.27 -4.96 -0.99
N ALA A 61 0.36 -6.01 -1.79
CA ALA A 61 1.48 -6.93 -1.83
C ALA A 61 1.86 -7.26 -3.28
N GLY A 62 3.07 -7.80 -3.47
CA GLY A 62 3.52 -8.30 -4.77
C GLY A 62 3.68 -7.20 -5.82
N GLU A 63 4.23 -6.05 -5.42
CA GLU A 63 4.68 -5.03 -6.37
C GLU A 63 5.98 -5.45 -7.06
N HIS A 64 6.82 -6.19 -6.35
CA HIS A 64 7.89 -7.00 -6.92
C HIS A 64 7.46 -8.47 -6.96
N GLY A 65 7.84 -9.15 -8.05
CA GLY A 65 7.30 -10.46 -8.41
C GLY A 65 7.69 -11.60 -7.46
N CYS A 66 8.89 -11.56 -6.86
CA CYS A 66 9.37 -12.66 -6.01
C CYS A 66 9.31 -12.36 -4.51
N GLU A 67 8.56 -11.36 -4.06
CA GLU A 67 8.30 -11.07 -2.64
C GLU A 67 7.20 -12.00 -2.05
N TYR A 68 7.40 -13.32 -2.16
CA TYR A 68 6.37 -14.33 -1.90
C TYR A 68 5.75 -14.27 -0.50
N CYS A 69 6.54 -13.89 0.51
CA CYS A 69 6.05 -13.82 1.89
C CYS A 69 4.93 -12.79 2.06
N GLY A 70 5.05 -11.61 1.43
CA GLY A 70 4.04 -10.56 1.47
C GLY A 70 2.77 -10.99 0.76
N ILE A 71 2.91 -11.56 -0.45
CA ILE A 71 1.81 -12.12 -1.25
C ILE A 71 1.05 -13.18 -0.44
N MET A 72 1.75 -14.15 0.14
CA MET A 72 1.15 -15.22 0.93
C MET A 72 0.47 -14.71 2.21
N ALA A 73 1.05 -13.69 2.87
CA ALA A 73 0.43 -13.04 4.02
C ALA A 73 -0.89 -12.35 3.64
N ALA A 74 -0.93 -11.64 2.51
CA ALA A 74 -2.14 -11.02 2.00
C ALA A 74 -3.22 -12.06 1.65
N VAL A 75 -2.85 -13.17 1.01
CA VAL A 75 -3.78 -14.28 0.71
C VAL A 75 -4.34 -14.88 2.00
N ARG A 76 -3.50 -15.15 3.01
CA ARG A 76 -3.96 -15.66 4.32
C ARG A 76 -4.86 -14.68 5.05
N LEU A 77 -4.56 -13.38 4.97
CA LEU A 77 -5.43 -12.34 5.50
C LEU A 77 -6.80 -12.40 4.82
N ILE A 78 -6.83 -12.46 3.49
CA ILE A 78 -8.07 -12.60 2.72
C ILE A 78 -8.84 -13.84 3.18
N VAL A 79 -8.23 -15.01 3.30
CA VAL A 79 -8.94 -16.25 3.69
C VAL A 79 -9.53 -16.14 5.11
N SER A 80 -8.76 -15.62 6.06
CA SER A 80 -9.11 -15.64 7.49
C SER A 80 -10.08 -14.54 7.94
N ILE A 81 -10.09 -13.41 7.23
CA ILE A 81 -10.91 -12.26 7.59
C ILE A 81 -12.36 -12.41 7.08
N THR A 82 -13.30 -12.01 7.93
CA THR A 82 -14.73 -11.97 7.61
C THR A 82 -15.30 -10.61 8.04
N PRO A 83 -16.41 -10.14 7.42
CA PRO A 83 -17.03 -8.85 7.74
C PRO A 83 -17.35 -8.66 9.23
N GLU A 84 -17.69 -9.73 9.94
CA GLU A 84 -18.08 -9.70 11.35
C GLU A 84 -16.90 -9.41 12.28
N LYS A 85 -15.66 -9.64 11.82
CA LYS A 85 -14.44 -9.45 12.60
C LYS A 85 -13.90 -8.02 12.58
N ILE A 86 -14.46 -7.13 11.75
CA ILE A 86 -13.93 -5.78 11.55
C ILE A 86 -15.01 -4.70 11.65
N LYS A 87 -14.57 -3.48 11.96
CA LYS A 87 -15.36 -2.24 11.80
C LYS A 87 -14.65 -1.36 10.78
N GLY A 88 -15.39 -0.80 9.82
CA GLY A 88 -14.80 -0.09 8.67
C GLY A 88 -14.58 -1.00 7.47
N THR A 89 -13.53 -0.72 6.70
CA THR A 89 -13.25 -1.39 5.42
C THR A 89 -11.82 -1.88 5.35
N LEU A 90 -11.63 -3.09 4.85
CA LEU A 90 -10.34 -3.63 4.45
C LEU A 90 -10.34 -3.87 2.94
N ILE A 91 -9.39 -3.29 2.22
CA ILE A 91 -9.15 -3.58 0.81
C ILE A 91 -7.78 -4.26 0.71
N VAL A 92 -7.73 -5.41 0.04
CA VAL A 92 -6.50 -6.20 -0.13
C VAL A 92 -6.24 -6.44 -1.61
N VAL A 93 -5.03 -6.08 -2.05
CA VAL A 93 -4.46 -6.43 -3.34
C VAL A 93 -3.31 -7.40 -3.07
N PRO A 94 -3.51 -8.72 -3.18
CA PRO A 94 -2.48 -9.69 -2.83
C PRO A 94 -1.36 -9.77 -3.86
N LEU A 95 -1.58 -9.28 -5.09
CA LEU A 95 -0.60 -9.27 -6.16
C LEU A 95 -0.81 -8.04 -7.06
N ALA A 96 0.08 -7.06 -6.95
CA ALA A 96 0.00 -5.80 -7.68
C ALA A 96 0.72 -5.83 -9.04
N ASN A 97 1.67 -6.76 -9.23
CA ASN A 97 2.43 -6.93 -10.46
C ASN A 97 2.41 -8.38 -10.96
N PRO A 98 1.28 -8.85 -11.54
CA PRO A 98 1.16 -10.22 -12.06
C PRO A 98 2.26 -10.59 -13.08
N PRO A 99 2.63 -9.75 -14.07
CA PRO A 99 3.69 -10.10 -15.01
C PRO A 99 5.03 -10.42 -14.33
N ALA A 100 5.44 -9.60 -13.36
CA ALA A 100 6.69 -9.85 -12.63
C ALA A 100 6.62 -11.14 -11.81
N PHE A 101 5.47 -11.48 -11.23
CA PHE A 101 5.29 -12.73 -10.48
C PHE A 101 5.31 -13.96 -11.40
N GLU A 102 4.61 -13.91 -12.54
CA GLU A 102 4.53 -15.01 -13.50
C GLU A 102 5.89 -15.33 -14.12
N GLU A 103 6.66 -14.30 -14.48
CA GLU A 103 7.99 -14.44 -15.07
C GLU A 103 9.13 -14.53 -14.03
N ARG A 104 8.81 -14.39 -12.74
CA ARG A 104 9.79 -14.36 -11.64
C ARG A 104 10.87 -13.28 -11.85
N THR A 105 10.46 -12.12 -12.34
CA THR A 105 11.34 -10.98 -12.58
C THR A 105 11.60 -10.22 -11.29
N LEU A 106 12.89 -9.91 -11.04
CA LEU A 106 13.30 -9.13 -9.88
C LEU A 106 13.04 -7.64 -10.11
N PHE A 107 12.50 -6.97 -9.10
CA PHE A 107 12.33 -5.50 -8.97
C PHE A 107 11.48 -4.77 -10.03
N VAL A 108 11.33 -5.30 -11.23
CA VAL A 108 10.73 -4.62 -12.38
C VAL A 108 9.65 -5.45 -13.04
N ASN A 109 8.74 -4.77 -13.73
CA ASN A 109 7.81 -5.42 -14.65
C ASN A 109 8.58 -5.83 -15.92
N PRO A 110 8.52 -7.09 -16.37
CA PRO A 110 9.26 -7.55 -17.56
C PRO A 110 8.81 -6.89 -18.86
N ILE A 111 7.59 -6.36 -18.92
CA ILE A 111 7.02 -5.77 -20.13
C ILE A 111 7.69 -4.42 -20.46
N ASP A 112 8.07 -3.64 -19.46
CA ASP A 112 8.67 -2.30 -19.66
C ASP A 112 9.96 -2.05 -18.88
N ALA A 113 10.45 -3.03 -18.13
CA ALA A 113 11.62 -2.94 -17.25
C ALA A 113 11.52 -1.81 -16.21
N VAL A 114 10.32 -1.39 -15.84
CA VAL A 114 10.09 -0.34 -14.83
C VAL A 114 9.72 -0.96 -13.49
N ASN A 115 10.25 -0.37 -12.41
CA ASN A 115 9.86 -0.70 -11.05
C ASN A 115 8.49 -0.07 -10.73
N LEU A 116 7.48 -0.90 -10.48
CA LEU A 116 6.11 -0.46 -10.20
C LEU A 116 6.03 0.44 -8.96
N TYR A 117 6.74 0.07 -7.88
CA TYR A 117 6.72 0.84 -6.62
C TYR A 117 7.29 2.26 -6.80
N ALA A 118 8.28 2.42 -7.68
CA ALA A 118 8.86 3.73 -8.00
C ALA A 118 7.96 4.57 -8.94
N SER A 119 6.91 3.98 -9.50
CA SER A 119 6.08 4.62 -10.53
C SER A 119 4.87 5.37 -9.96
N TYR A 120 4.58 5.28 -8.66
CA TYR A 120 3.48 6.04 -8.06
C TYR A 120 3.71 7.55 -8.12
N PRO A 121 2.66 8.37 -8.34
CA PRO A 121 1.24 8.01 -8.45
C PRO A 121 0.81 7.48 -9.83
N GLY A 122 1.73 7.29 -10.77
CA GLY A 122 1.48 6.75 -12.11
C GLY A 122 0.98 7.77 -13.12
N SER A 123 0.80 7.32 -14.37
CA SER A 123 0.26 8.10 -15.48
C SER A 123 -0.37 7.18 -16.52
N LEU A 124 -1.58 7.50 -16.98
CA LEU A 124 -2.24 6.81 -18.09
C LEU A 124 -1.52 6.99 -19.44
N ALA A 125 -0.72 8.05 -19.58
CA ALA A 125 0.09 8.30 -20.77
C ALA A 125 1.48 7.61 -20.70
N GLY A 126 1.79 6.93 -19.61
CA GLY A 126 3.08 6.30 -19.38
C GLY A 126 3.20 4.88 -19.95
N THR A 127 4.25 4.18 -19.51
CA THR A 127 4.43 2.74 -19.79
C THR A 127 3.42 1.89 -18.99
N VAL A 128 3.44 0.58 -19.19
CA VAL A 128 2.48 -0.32 -18.52
C VAL A 128 2.54 -0.20 -17.00
N SER A 129 3.73 -0.12 -16.41
CA SER A 129 3.91 0.04 -14.97
C SER A 129 3.37 1.40 -14.47
N HIS A 130 3.48 2.46 -15.27
CA HIS A 130 2.91 3.76 -14.92
C HIS A 130 1.37 3.75 -14.98
N MET A 131 0.78 3.05 -15.95
CA MET A 131 -0.68 2.88 -16.03
C MET A 131 -1.18 2.04 -14.84
N MET A 132 -0.47 0.96 -14.51
CA MET A 132 -0.78 0.13 -13.34
C MET A 132 -0.72 0.94 -12.05
N ALA A 133 0.36 1.70 -11.84
CA ALA A 133 0.49 2.59 -10.69
C ALA A 133 -0.63 3.64 -10.63
N HIS A 134 -1.06 4.17 -11.78
CA HIS A 134 -2.17 5.13 -11.86
C HIS A 134 -3.49 4.51 -11.37
N GLU A 135 -3.84 3.32 -11.87
CA GLU A 135 -5.09 2.66 -11.47
C GLU A 135 -5.06 2.22 -10.01
N ILE A 136 -3.96 1.63 -9.54
CA ILE A 136 -3.81 1.27 -8.11
C ILE A 136 -3.93 2.53 -7.25
N PHE A 137 -3.24 3.62 -7.60
CA PHE A 137 -3.28 4.84 -6.81
C PHE A 137 -4.68 5.48 -6.79
N SER A 138 -5.26 5.68 -7.97
CA SER A 138 -6.52 6.41 -8.13
C SER A 138 -7.73 5.63 -7.61
N GLN A 139 -7.79 4.32 -7.86
CA GLN A 139 -8.93 3.49 -7.49
C GLN A 139 -8.82 2.94 -6.07
N ILE A 140 -7.60 2.64 -5.60
CA ILE A 140 -7.38 1.90 -4.35
C ILE A 140 -6.74 2.79 -3.29
N ALA A 141 -5.51 3.26 -3.51
CA ALA A 141 -4.72 3.94 -2.48
C ALA A 141 -5.40 5.22 -1.95
N LYS A 142 -6.05 6.00 -2.82
CA LYS A 142 -6.80 7.22 -2.42
C LYS A 142 -7.98 6.95 -1.48
N LYS A 143 -8.45 5.71 -1.35
CA LYS A 143 -9.55 5.36 -0.42
C LYS A 143 -9.05 5.06 0.99
N ALA A 144 -7.74 4.93 1.18
CA ALA A 144 -7.11 4.54 2.43
C ALA A 144 -7.13 5.67 3.47
N ASP A 145 -7.55 5.34 4.70
CA ASP A 145 -7.13 6.09 5.89
C ASP A 145 -5.74 5.63 6.36
N PHE A 146 -5.45 4.33 6.15
CA PHE A 146 -4.18 3.67 6.42
C PHE A 146 -3.80 2.79 5.23
N LEU A 147 -2.53 2.83 4.84
CA LEU A 147 -1.99 2.06 3.72
C LEU A 147 -0.79 1.25 4.22
N VAL A 148 -0.79 -0.05 3.93
CA VAL A 148 0.29 -0.98 4.26
C VAL A 148 0.75 -1.66 2.98
N HIS A 149 2.03 -1.50 2.64
CA HIS A 149 2.68 -2.29 1.60
C HIS A 149 3.41 -3.45 2.26
N LEU A 150 3.19 -4.67 1.78
CA LEU A 150 3.87 -5.87 2.23
C LEU A 150 5.01 -6.20 1.27
N HIS A 151 6.21 -5.83 1.68
CA HIS A 151 7.46 -6.11 0.97
C HIS A 151 8.27 -7.22 1.64
N GLY A 152 9.24 -7.74 0.90
CA GLY A 152 10.24 -8.68 1.34
C GLY A 152 11.59 -8.34 0.71
N GLY A 153 12.55 -9.25 0.88
CA GLY A 153 13.65 -9.31 -0.07
C GLY A 153 13.09 -10.02 -1.29
N ASP A 154 13.35 -9.49 -2.48
CA ASP A 154 13.14 -10.25 -3.71
C ASP A 154 13.95 -11.58 -3.64
N TYR A 155 13.94 -12.41 -4.67
CA TYR A 155 14.59 -13.73 -4.62
C TYR A 155 16.07 -13.68 -4.16
N ASN A 156 16.78 -12.58 -4.41
CA ASN A 156 18.20 -12.40 -4.16
C ASN A 156 18.56 -11.71 -2.83
N GLU A 157 17.60 -11.37 -1.96
CA GLU A 157 17.86 -10.61 -0.74
C GLU A 157 17.46 -11.37 0.54
N ALA A 158 18.36 -11.37 1.52
CA ALA A 158 18.09 -11.89 2.86
C ALA A 158 17.75 -10.74 3.82
N LEU A 159 16.49 -10.65 4.23
CA LEU A 159 16.02 -9.64 5.18
C LEU A 159 15.68 -10.25 6.54
N VAL A 160 16.04 -9.54 7.61
CA VAL A 160 15.40 -9.74 8.92
C VAL A 160 14.03 -9.08 8.91
N PRO A 161 13.00 -9.62 9.59
CA PRO A 161 11.70 -8.96 9.65
C PRO A 161 11.78 -7.58 10.30
N PHE A 162 11.31 -6.55 9.61
CA PHE A 162 11.20 -5.18 10.10
C PHE A 162 9.96 -4.49 9.53
N ASN A 163 9.60 -3.33 10.06
CA ASN A 163 8.58 -2.45 9.50
C ASN A 163 9.20 -1.07 9.25
N TYR A 164 8.92 -0.48 8.09
CA TYR A 164 9.24 0.93 7.80
C TYR A 164 8.00 1.79 7.93
N TYR A 165 8.15 2.94 8.56
CA TYR A 165 7.16 4.01 8.57
C TYR A 165 7.90 5.33 8.37
N ALA A 166 7.45 6.14 7.41
CA ALA A 166 8.00 7.48 7.23
C ALA A 166 7.48 8.36 8.36
N VAL A 167 8.39 8.96 9.13
CA VAL A 167 8.04 10.00 10.10
C VAL A 167 8.06 11.33 9.34
N PRO A 168 6.95 12.08 9.26
CA PRO A 168 6.98 13.43 8.72
C PRO A 168 8.04 14.24 9.47
N HIS A 169 8.85 15.00 8.75
CA HIS A 169 9.95 15.80 9.31
C HIS A 169 9.46 16.55 10.56
N MET A 170 9.92 16.15 11.76
CA MET A 170 9.70 16.96 12.96
C MET A 170 10.49 18.26 12.79
N PRO A 171 9.89 19.44 13.00
CA PRO A 171 10.68 20.66 13.12
C PRO A 171 11.65 20.46 14.28
N GLN A 172 12.95 20.73 14.05
CA GLN A 172 13.98 20.60 15.07
C GLN A 172 13.57 21.42 16.31
N GLN A 173 13.25 20.75 17.42
CA GLN A 173 13.20 21.41 18.71
C GLN A 173 14.64 21.69 19.16
N GLY A 174 15.05 22.94 19.03
CA GLY A 174 16.08 23.57 19.86
C GLY A 174 17.55 23.34 19.49
N ARG A 175 18.08 24.15 18.57
CA ARG A 175 19.37 24.83 18.79
C ARG A 175 19.42 26.17 18.04
N ALA A 176 19.91 27.19 18.73
CA ALA A 176 19.87 28.62 18.38
C ALA A 176 20.67 28.99 17.11
N PRO A 177 20.44 30.19 16.52
CA PRO A 177 20.80 30.51 15.15
C PRO A 177 22.25 30.99 15.01
N SER A 178 22.91 30.63 13.91
CA SER A 178 23.98 31.47 13.36
C SER A 178 24.17 31.23 11.86
N THR A 179 24.08 32.36 11.14
CA THR A 179 24.56 32.69 9.79
C THR A 179 23.82 32.10 8.57
N GLU A 180 23.06 33.01 7.93
CA GLU A 180 22.63 33.07 6.52
C GLU A 180 23.59 32.37 5.54
N LYS A 181 23.14 31.70 4.47
CA LYS A 181 22.26 32.20 3.41
C LYS A 181 21.37 31.08 2.82
N LEU A 182 20.05 31.30 2.78
CA LEU A 182 19.17 30.79 1.71
C LEU A 182 19.43 31.66 0.47
N PRO A 183 19.50 31.13 -0.78
CA PRO A 183 18.39 30.38 -1.38
C PRO A 183 18.79 29.30 -2.44
N TRP A 184 18.06 28.19 -2.50
CA TRP A 184 17.79 27.48 -3.76
C TRP A 184 16.36 26.95 -3.73
N ASN A 185 15.54 27.46 -4.66
CA ASN A 185 14.12 27.22 -4.74
C ASN A 185 13.78 25.74 -5.01
N ARG A 186 12.82 25.26 -4.21
CA ARG A 186 11.76 24.26 -4.47
C ARG A 186 12.18 22.79 -4.70
N PHE A 187 11.84 22.01 -3.67
CA PHE A 187 11.83 20.53 -3.54
C PHE A 187 13.19 19.84 -3.35
N PRO A 188 13.48 19.24 -2.18
CA PRO A 188 14.56 18.29 -2.07
C PRO A 188 14.10 16.88 -2.53
N PRO A 189 14.99 16.11 -3.19
CA PRO A 189 14.75 14.71 -3.56
C PRO A 189 14.75 13.81 -2.31
N PRO A 190 14.18 12.58 -2.39
CA PRO A 190 14.02 11.73 -1.24
C PRO A 190 15.28 10.90 -1.02
N CYS A 191 16.25 11.37 -0.22
CA CYS A 191 17.20 10.46 0.44
C CYS A 191 18.07 11.14 1.50
N ALA A 192 17.77 10.85 2.77
CA ALA A 192 18.77 10.61 3.81
C ALA A 192 18.09 9.86 4.96
N ASN A 193 17.91 8.54 4.83
CA ASN A 193 17.29 7.72 5.87
C ASN A 193 18.33 7.29 6.91
N ARG A 194 18.05 7.62 8.17
CA ARG A 194 18.74 7.04 9.33
C ARG A 194 18.04 5.73 9.68
N VAL A 195 18.77 4.62 9.61
CA VAL A 195 18.28 3.29 10.01
C VAL A 195 18.06 3.26 11.52
N VAL A 196 16.82 3.07 11.96
CA VAL A 196 16.51 2.73 13.36
C VAL A 196 16.15 1.24 13.41
N LYS A 197 17.09 0.40 13.84
CA LYS A 197 16.85 -1.03 14.08
C LYS A 197 15.99 -1.20 15.33
N ALA A 198 14.75 -1.65 15.18
CA ALA A 198 13.95 -2.16 16.30
C ALA A 198 14.25 -3.66 16.49
N LYS A 199 14.84 -4.05 17.63
CA LYS A 199 15.03 -5.46 18.00
C LYS A 199 13.71 -6.05 18.53
N SER A 200 13.23 -7.11 17.90
CA SER A 200 12.11 -7.91 18.37
C SER A 200 12.53 -8.80 19.57
N LYS A 201 11.77 -8.74 20.67
CA LYS A 201 11.70 -9.81 21.67
C LYS A 201 10.25 -10.30 21.77
N ARG A 202 10.12 -11.61 21.98
CA ARG A 202 8.96 -12.49 21.80
C ARG A 202 7.65 -12.05 22.51
N ASN A 203 6.56 -12.52 21.89
CA ASN A 203 5.24 -12.90 22.41
C ASN A 203 4.29 -11.81 22.96
N SER A 204 3.08 -11.86 22.37
CA SER A 204 1.79 -11.27 22.78
C SER A 204 1.69 -9.74 22.82
N TYR A 205 0.90 -9.18 21.91
CA TYR A 205 0.34 -7.83 22.04
C TYR A 205 -1.12 -7.95 22.46
N ARG A 206 -1.42 -7.50 23.68
CA ARG A 206 -2.77 -7.24 24.18
C ARG A 206 -2.89 -5.72 24.26
N PHE A 207 -3.65 -5.11 23.36
CA PHE A 207 -3.91 -3.67 23.42
C PHE A 207 -5.04 -3.42 24.41
N THR A 208 -4.75 -2.71 25.50
CA THR A 208 -5.75 -2.03 26.33
C THR A 208 -5.72 -0.56 25.97
N MET A 209 -6.88 0.00 25.63
CA MET A 209 -7.06 1.44 25.51
C MET A 209 -7.62 1.94 26.84
N THR A 210 -6.93 2.89 27.45
CA THR A 210 -7.44 3.67 28.58
C THR A 210 -7.59 5.13 28.15
N GLY A 211 -8.78 5.67 28.40
CA GLY A 211 -9.05 7.10 28.64
C GLY A 211 -9.04 7.99 27.43
#